data_AF-A0A9E5N3H2-F1
#
_entry.id   AF-A0A9E5N3H2-F1
#
_cell.length_a   1.000
_cell.length_b   1.000
_cell.length_c   1.000
_cell.angle_alpha   90.00
_cell.angle_beta   90.00
_cell.angle_gamma   90.00
#
_symmetry.space_group_name_H-M   'P 1'
#
loop_
_entity.id
_entity.type
_entity.pdbx_description
1 polymer ?
#
loop_
_entity_poly.entity_id
_entity_poly.type
_entity_poly.pdbx_seq_one_letter_code
_entity_poly.pdbx_strand_id
1 'polypeptide(L)' 'YKGNVVFASIPSNAKIYINGADMGKTPAGYKDVAVGQYNVEFKLKNESLKGNFA' A
#
# COMPACT_ATOMS: atom_id res chain seq x y z
N TYR A 1 -9.31 17.56 -2.72
CA TYR A 1 -9.60 16.70 -1.56
C TYR A 1 -8.38 15.88 -1.23
N LYS A 2 -8.05 15.71 0.05
CA LYS A 2 -6.92 14.89 0.48
C LYS A 2 -7.45 13.79 1.41
N GLY A 3 -7.05 12.56 1.14
CA GLY A 3 -7.48 11.37 1.89
C GLY A 3 -6.41 10.88 2.87
N ASN A 4 -6.84 10.11 3.86
CA ASN A 4 -5.94 9.31 4.68
C ASN A 4 -6.08 7.84 4.28
N VAL A 5 -4.95 7.15 4.10
CA VAL A 5 -4.92 5.73 3.76
C VAL A 5 -4.03 5.01 4.74
N VAL A 6 -4.52 3.89 5.28
CA VAL A 6 -3.76 3.03 6.18
C VAL A 6 -3.64 1.65 5.53
N PHE A 7 -2.41 1.17 5.43
CA PHE A 7 -2.11 -0.15 4.89
C PHE A 7 -1.64 -1.06 6.03
N ALA A 8 -2.38 -2.15 6.25
CA ALA A 8 -2.07 -3.18 7.23
C ALA A 8 -2.18 -4.57 6.58
N SER A 9 -1.32 -5.51 6.99
CA SER A 9 -1.35 -6.90 6.51
C SER A 9 -1.20 -7.88 7.67
N ILE A 10 -1.72 -9.09 7.48
CA ILE A 10 -1.54 -10.24 8.36
C ILE A 10 -1.08 -11.39 7.45
N PRO A 11 0.18 -11.85 7.54
CA PRO A 11 1.20 -11.46 8.52
C PRO A 11 1.69 -10.01 8.34
N SER A 12 2.17 -9.41 9.43
CA SER A 12 2.78 -8.07 9.41
C SER A 12 4.11 -8.08 8.66
N ASN A 13 4.66 -6.88 8.35
CA ASN A 13 5.96 -6.70 7.70
C ASN A 13 5.97 -7.02 6.19
N ALA A 14 4.81 -6.94 5.52
CA ALA A 14 4.71 -7.06 4.06
C ALA A 14 5.24 -5.78 3.40
N LYS A 15 6.03 -5.91 2.34
CA LYS A 15 6.45 -4.75 1.53
C LYS A 15 5.27 -4.17 0.78
N ILE A 16 5.17 -2.85 0.75
CA ILE A 16 4.12 -2.11 0.07
C ILE A 16 4.73 -1.42 -1.14
N TYR A 17 4.14 -1.65 -2.30
CA TYR A 17 4.46 -0.96 -3.54
C TYR A 17 3.24 -0.18 -4.00
N ILE A 18 3.39 1.11 -4.32
CA ILE A 18 2.30 1.93 -4.85
C ILE A 18 2.74 2.47 -6.20
N ASN A 19 2.00 2.14 -7.27
CA ASN A 19 2.36 2.46 -8.65
C ASN A 19 3.78 1.98 -9.02
N GLY A 20 4.23 0.87 -8.41
CA GLY A 20 5.58 0.33 -8.58
C GLY A 20 6.66 0.96 -7.69
N ALA A 21 6.36 2.05 -6.96
CA ALA A 21 7.28 2.67 -6.01
C ALA A 21 7.25 1.93 -4.67
N ASP A 22 8.43 1.57 -4.13
CA ASP A 22 8.55 0.97 -2.79
C ASP A 22 8.20 2.04 -1.73
N MET A 23 7.15 1.78 -0.99
CA MET A 23 6.62 2.66 0.05
C MET A 23 7.02 2.17 1.46
N GLY A 24 7.77 1.07 1.57
CA GLY A 24 8.18 0.49 2.85
C GLY A 24 7.36 -0.74 3.21
N LYS A 25 7.01 -0.90 4.49
CA LYS A 25 6.40 -2.14 4.99
C LYS A 25 5.18 -1.88 5.87
N THR A 26 4.25 -2.83 5.92
CA THR A 26 3.08 -2.78 6.79
C THR A 26 3.45 -3.00 8.27
N PRO A 27 2.74 -2.35 9.20
CA PRO A 27 1.70 -1.35 8.98
C PRO A 27 2.27 0.05 8.65
N ALA A 28 1.69 0.74 7.67
CA ALA A 28 2.08 2.10 7.27
C ALA A 28 0.85 2.98 7.02
N GLY A 29 0.88 4.22 7.51
CA GLY A 29 -0.19 5.21 7.33
C GLY A 29 0.29 6.40 6.49
N TYR A 30 -0.44 6.70 5.43
CA TYR A 30 -0.17 7.81 4.51
C TYR A 30 -1.23 8.90 4.71
N LYS A 31 -0.75 10.11 5.02
CA LYS A 31 -1.57 11.32 5.12
C LYS A 31 -1.45 12.10 3.81
N ASP A 32 -2.43 12.96 3.55
CA ASP A 32 -2.41 13.89 2.42
C ASP A 32 -2.34 13.21 1.04
N VAL A 33 -2.89 11.99 0.91
CA VAL A 33 -2.90 11.26 -0.37
C VAL A 33 -3.83 12.01 -1.33
N ALA A 34 -3.29 12.34 -2.52
CA ALA A 34 -4.06 12.99 -3.57
C ALA A 34 -5.15 12.06 -4.10
N VAL A 35 -6.22 12.61 -4.64
CA VAL A 35 -7.23 11.81 -5.35
C VAL A 35 -6.63 11.30 -6.65
N GLY A 36 -6.82 10.02 -6.93
CA GLY A 36 -6.33 9.37 -8.13
C GLY A 36 -6.33 7.85 -8.00
N GLN A 37 -5.98 7.17 -9.09
CA GLN A 37 -5.83 5.73 -9.10
C GLN A 37 -4.46 5.32 -8.58
N TYR A 38 -4.46 4.44 -7.60
CA TYR A 38 -3.27 3.86 -6.99
C TYR A 38 -3.32 2.35 -7.10
N ASN A 39 -2.31 1.80 -7.77
CA ASN A 39 -2.10 0.36 -7.83
C ASN A 39 -1.19 -0.04 -6.68
N VAL A 40 -1.75 -0.73 -5.69
CA VAL A 40 -1.04 -1.13 -4.48
C VAL A 40 -0.71 -2.62 -4.57
N GLU A 41 0.54 -2.98 -4.32
CA GLU A 41 1.00 -4.36 -4.24
C GLU A 41 1.65 -4.61 -2.88
N PHE A 42 1.14 -5.61 -2.17
CA PHE A 42 1.73 -6.14 -0.95
C PHE A 42 2.55 -7.36 -1.30
N LYS A 43 3.79 -7.43 -0.85
CA LYS A 43 4.66 -8.59 -1.07
C LYS A 43 5.23 -9.08 0.24
N LEU A 44 4.92 -10.33 0.60
CA LEU A 44 5.44 -10.98 1.79
C LEU A 44 5.99 -12.35 1.43
N LYS A 45 7.31 -12.50 1.48
CA LYS A 45 8.02 -13.73 1.10
C LYS A 45 7.61 -14.20 -0.30
N ASN A 46 6.75 -15.23 -0.39
CA ASN A 46 6.28 -15.86 -1.62
C ASN A 46 4.85 -15.43 -2.02
N GLU A 47 4.18 -14.63 -1.19
CA GLU A 47 2.83 -14.15 -1.47
C GLU A 47 2.86 -12.70 -1.94
N SER A 48 2.08 -12.41 -2.97
CA SER A 48 1.87 -11.06 -3.48
C SER A 48 0.37 -10.79 -3.62
N LEU A 49 -0.12 -9.75 -2.98
CA LEU A 49 -1.50 -9.27 -3.10
C LEU A 49 -1.49 -7.96 -3.88
N LYS A 50 -2.29 -7.86 -4.94
CA LYS A 50 -2.43 -6.63 -5.73
C LYS A 50 -3.85 -6.11 -5.59
N GLY A 51 -3.99 -4.81 -5.36
CA GLY A 51 -5.26 -4.10 -5.29
C GLY A 51 -5.18 -2.77 -6.01
N ASN A 52 -6.25 -2.41 -6.72
CA ASN A 52 -6.39 -1.09 -7.32
C ASN A 52 -7.37 -0.29 -6.46
N PHE A 53 -6.97 0.91 -6.06
CA PHE A 53 -7.80 1.86 -5.33
C PHE A 53 -7.93 3.12 -6.18
N ALA A 54 -9.15 3.66 -6.31
CA ALA A 54 -9.47 4.84 -7.11
C ALA A 54 -10.17 5.90 -6.25
#